data_AF-A0A1Q6HC31-F1
#
_entry.id   AF-A0A1Q6HC31-F1
#
_cell.length_a   1.000
_cell.length_b   1.000
_cell.length_c   1.000
_cell.angle_alpha   90.00
_cell.angle_beta   90.00
_cell.angle_gamma   90.00
#
_symmetry.space_group_name_H-M   'P 1'
#
loop_
_entity.id
_entity.type
_entity.pdbx_description
1 polymer ?
#
loop_
_entity_poly.entity_id
_entity_poly.type
_entity_poly.pdbx_seq_one_letter_code
_entity_poly.pdbx_strand_id
1 'polypeptide(L)'
;MQDITKTFTIQWVGPFKSLQKMKDYLKDETTCQNSLFNFYYFSGNKKGKGYSTSRVYSFFGIHKKADGIEQRLNNWHSHYKDFHENDNMRIWIGAFGNVSDQNEENIEDAETLFISTYGNNYLTENEKKVKANIQKSICIINLFYKTTEEPWLRKPADIVFMDDVLIHETEYKIKRTLVAKLKSIKW
;
A
#
# COMPACT_ATOMS: atom_id res chain seq x y z
N MET A 1 -26.01 1.27 13.51
CA MET A 1 -24.72 0.62 13.23
C MET A 1 -24.96 -0.29 12.05
N GLN A 2 -24.70 0.21 10.84
CA GLN A 2 -24.58 -0.69 9.69
C GLN A 2 -23.42 -1.64 9.93
N ASP A 3 -23.62 -2.92 9.59
CA ASP A 3 -22.56 -3.91 9.67
C ASP A 3 -21.41 -3.55 8.71
N ILE A 4 -20.18 -3.83 9.14
CA ILE A 4 -19.02 -3.80 8.24
C ILE A 4 -19.24 -4.90 7.21
N THR A 5 -19.60 -4.52 5.99
CA THR A 5 -19.98 -5.46 4.93
C THR A 5 -18.78 -6.12 4.24
N LYS A 6 -17.61 -5.47 4.30
CA LYS A 6 -16.36 -5.96 3.69
C LYS A 6 -15.24 -5.85 4.72
N THR A 7 -14.56 -6.97 4.99
CA THR A 7 -13.39 -6.99 5.86
C THR A 7 -12.24 -7.64 5.11
N PHE A 8 -11.15 -6.90 4.97
CA PHE A 8 -9.97 -7.33 4.25
C PHE A 8 -8.77 -7.38 5.18
N THR A 9 -7.89 -8.35 4.93
CA THR A 9 -6.51 -8.28 5.41
C THR A 9 -5.63 -7.95 4.22
N ILE A 10 -4.70 -6.99 4.36
CA ILE A 10 -3.66 -6.72 3.37
C ILE A 10 -2.31 -7.02 4.01
N GLN A 11 -1.55 -7.90 3.37
CA GLN A 11 -0.21 -8.30 3.77
C GLN A 11 0.80 -7.53 2.92
N TRP A 12 1.54 -6.63 3.57
CA TRP A 12 2.57 -5.79 2.98
C TRP A 12 3.95 -6.40 3.19
N VAL A 13 4.74 -6.51 2.13
CA VAL A 13 6.13 -6.99 2.18
C VAL A 13 7.08 -5.87 1.81
N GLY A 14 8.11 -5.66 2.63
CA GLY A 14 9.13 -4.63 2.38
C GLY A 14 9.93 -4.21 3.62
N PRO A 15 10.68 -3.09 3.52
CA PRO A 15 10.87 -2.29 2.32
C PRO A 15 11.97 -2.86 1.40
N PHE A 16 11.73 -2.89 0.10
CA PHE A 16 12.79 -3.09 -0.91
C PHE A 16 13.51 -1.77 -1.20
N LYS A 17 14.81 -1.85 -1.48
CA LYS A 17 15.67 -0.69 -1.76
C LYS A 17 15.77 -0.35 -3.25
N SER A 18 15.30 -1.23 -4.13
CA SER A 18 15.30 -1.05 -5.59
C SER A 18 14.25 -1.96 -6.22
N LEU A 19 13.84 -1.64 -7.45
CA LEU A 19 13.00 -2.52 -8.25
C LEU A 19 13.65 -3.87 -8.52
N GLN A 20 14.98 -3.91 -8.64
CA GLN A 20 15.68 -5.17 -8.85
C GLN A 20 15.46 -6.11 -7.66
N LYS A 21 15.66 -5.63 -6.42
CA LYS A 21 15.43 -6.45 -5.21
C LYS A 21 13.98 -6.91 -5.08
N MET A 22 13.02 -6.06 -5.45
CA MET A 22 11.60 -6.44 -5.49
C MET A 22 11.36 -7.55 -6.52
N LYS A 23 11.92 -7.44 -7.72
CA LYS A 23 11.80 -8.46 -8.78
C LYS A 23 12.49 -9.78 -8.40
N ASP A 24 13.61 -9.71 -7.68
CA ASP A 24 14.30 -10.90 -7.21
C ASP A 24 13.44 -11.65 -6.18
N TYR A 25 12.82 -10.92 -5.24
CA TYR A 25 11.85 -11.48 -4.30
C TYR A 25 10.65 -12.12 -5.02
N LEU A 26 10.07 -11.45 -6.02
CA LEU A 26 8.91 -11.96 -6.77
C LEU A 26 9.19 -13.23 -7.59
N LYS A 27 10.45 -13.59 -7.81
CA LYS A 27 10.88 -14.82 -8.48
C LYS A 27 11.16 -15.97 -7.52
N ASP A 28 11.20 -15.70 -6.22
CA ASP A 28 11.47 -16.71 -5.21
C ASP A 28 10.20 -17.55 -4.95
N GLU A 29 10.23 -18.80 -5.39
CA GLU A 29 9.11 -19.75 -5.26
C GLU A 29 8.79 -20.11 -3.81
N THR A 30 9.65 -19.76 -2.85
CA THR A 30 9.39 -19.96 -1.41
C THR A 30 8.55 -18.83 -0.79
N THR A 31 8.26 -17.78 -1.55
CA THR A 31 7.49 -16.61 -1.11
C THR A 31 6.08 -16.59 -1.70
N CYS A 32 5.27 -15.60 -1.32
CA CYS A 32 3.93 -15.42 -1.87
C CYS A 32 3.95 -15.25 -3.41
N GLN A 33 3.01 -15.90 -4.11
CA GLN A 33 2.93 -15.85 -5.58
C GLN A 33 2.83 -14.41 -6.10
N ASN A 34 3.64 -14.07 -7.09
CA ASN A 34 3.74 -12.70 -7.63
C ASN A 34 2.41 -12.14 -8.16
N SER A 35 1.53 -13.01 -8.66
CA SER A 35 0.20 -12.67 -9.20
C SER A 35 -0.78 -12.15 -8.14
N LEU A 36 -0.50 -12.40 -6.85
CA LEU A 36 -1.36 -12.02 -5.74
C LEU A 36 -1.14 -10.57 -5.26
N PHE A 37 -0.07 -9.91 -5.70
CA PHE A 37 0.22 -8.54 -5.29
C PHE A 37 -0.60 -7.55 -6.14
N ASN A 38 -1.54 -6.86 -5.49
CA ASN A 38 -2.38 -5.85 -6.12
C ASN A 38 -2.03 -4.41 -5.72
N PHE A 39 -1.25 -4.22 -4.65
CA PHE A 39 -0.96 -2.90 -4.10
C PHE A 39 0.53 -2.63 -4.10
N TYR A 40 0.92 -1.39 -4.35
CA TYR A 40 2.29 -0.96 -4.12
C TYR A 40 2.34 0.43 -3.53
N TYR A 41 3.31 0.62 -2.65
CA TYR A 41 3.67 1.92 -2.10
C TYR A 41 5.16 2.11 -2.31
N PHE A 42 5.57 3.29 -2.73
CA PHE A 42 6.99 3.64 -2.72
C PHE A 42 7.24 5.06 -2.28
N SER A 43 8.37 5.25 -1.61
CA SER A 43 8.87 6.55 -1.20
C SER A 43 10.37 6.66 -1.41
N GLY A 44 10.83 7.90 -1.54
CA GLY A 44 12.23 8.21 -1.80
C GLY A 44 12.42 9.64 -2.28
N ASN A 45 13.63 9.95 -2.74
CA ASN A 45 13.91 11.25 -3.34
C ASN A 45 13.60 11.23 -4.84
N LYS A 46 13.17 12.38 -5.38
CA LYS A 46 13.01 12.56 -6.82
C LYS A 46 14.31 13.03 -7.47
N LYS A 47 14.51 12.66 -8.74
CA LYS A 47 15.64 13.06 -9.58
C LYS A 47 15.27 14.26 -10.46
N GLY A 48 16.26 15.09 -10.80
CA GLY A 48 16.08 16.22 -11.73
C GLY A 48 16.16 17.59 -11.06
N LYS A 49 16.24 18.65 -11.89
CA LYS A 49 16.34 20.03 -11.42
C LYS A 49 15.05 20.45 -10.72
N GLY A 50 15.16 21.06 -9.53
CA GLY A 50 14.04 21.59 -8.76
C GLY A 50 13.52 20.67 -7.64
N TYR A 51 14.00 19.43 -7.57
CA TYR A 51 13.68 18.53 -6.45
C TYR A 51 14.77 18.58 -5.39
N SER A 52 14.37 18.69 -4.12
CA SER A 52 15.29 18.65 -2.99
C SER A 52 15.79 17.22 -2.75
N THR A 53 17.09 17.06 -2.51
CA THR A 53 17.71 15.78 -2.12
C THR A 53 17.38 15.36 -0.69
N SER A 54 16.87 16.27 0.14
CA SER A 54 16.42 15.96 1.50
C SER A 54 14.93 15.65 1.61
N ARG A 55 14.14 16.01 0.59
CA ARG A 55 12.69 15.79 0.60
C ARG A 55 12.34 14.38 0.15
N VAL A 56 11.51 13.72 0.94
CA VAL A 56 10.92 12.42 0.60
C VAL A 56 9.57 12.67 -0.07
N TYR A 57 9.38 12.02 -1.20
CA TYR A 57 8.14 11.95 -1.95
C TYR A 57 7.58 10.54 -1.81
N SER A 58 6.28 10.36 -1.98
CA SER A 58 5.69 9.03 -1.94
C SER A 58 4.47 8.87 -2.85
N PHE A 59 4.23 7.63 -3.24
CA PHE A 59 3.15 7.24 -4.13
C PHE A 59 2.53 5.92 -3.66
N PHE A 60 1.21 5.83 -3.76
CA PHE A 60 0.45 4.59 -3.62
C PHE A 60 -0.22 4.25 -4.95
N GLY A 61 -0.19 3.00 -5.38
CA GLY A 61 -0.92 2.57 -6.56
C GLY A 61 -1.36 1.13 -6.50
N ILE A 62 -2.16 0.75 -7.50
CA ILE A 62 -2.68 -0.60 -7.65
C ILE A 62 -2.28 -1.25 -8.97
N HIS A 63 -2.39 -2.57 -8.97
CA HIS A 63 -2.37 -3.44 -10.13
C HIS A 63 -3.57 -4.39 -10.08
N LYS A 64 -4.46 -4.27 -11.05
CA LYS A 64 -5.71 -5.03 -11.10
C LYS A 64 -5.56 -6.41 -11.72
N LYS A 65 -4.54 -6.61 -12.55
CA LYS A 65 -4.33 -7.87 -13.27
C LYS A 65 -3.54 -8.84 -12.40
N ALA A 66 -3.86 -10.12 -12.50
CA ALA A 66 -3.13 -11.20 -11.84
C ALA A 66 -1.95 -11.72 -12.69
N ASP A 67 -1.19 -10.82 -13.33
CA ASP A 67 -0.04 -11.14 -14.22
C ASP A 67 1.32 -10.72 -13.64
N GLY A 68 1.36 -10.39 -12.34
CA GLY A 68 2.55 -9.97 -11.61
C GLY A 68 2.65 -8.45 -11.47
N ILE A 69 2.86 -7.97 -10.25
CA ILE A 69 2.90 -6.54 -9.93
C ILE A 69 4.04 -5.79 -10.65
N GLU A 70 5.12 -6.49 -11.01
CA GLU A 70 6.25 -5.97 -11.77
C GLU A 70 5.88 -5.55 -13.20
N GLN A 71 4.76 -6.04 -13.74
CA GLN A 71 4.23 -5.58 -15.02
C GLN A 71 3.74 -4.12 -14.92
N ARG A 72 3.27 -3.71 -13.74
CA ARG A 72 2.82 -2.35 -13.46
C ARG A 72 3.91 -1.48 -12.85
N LEU A 73 4.57 -1.96 -11.80
CA LEU A 73 5.62 -1.25 -11.10
C LEU A 73 7.00 -1.64 -11.68
N ASN A 74 7.45 -0.88 -12.66
CA ASN A 74 8.74 -1.04 -13.33
C ASN A 74 9.39 0.30 -13.68
N ASN A 75 10.53 0.26 -14.36
CA ASN A 75 11.32 1.44 -14.74
C ASN A 75 10.55 2.46 -15.61
N TRP A 76 9.48 2.03 -16.29
CA TRP A 76 8.63 2.87 -17.13
C TRP A 76 7.39 3.41 -16.40
N HIS A 77 7.19 3.00 -15.14
CA HIS A 77 6.06 3.47 -14.34
C HIS A 77 6.14 5.01 -14.19
N SER A 78 5.04 5.68 -14.55
CA SER A 78 5.00 7.14 -14.77
C SER A 78 5.47 7.96 -13.57
N HIS A 79 5.14 7.51 -12.36
CA HIS A 79 5.58 8.16 -11.12
C HIS A 79 6.94 7.66 -10.66
N TYR A 80 7.24 6.37 -10.86
CA TYR A 80 8.45 5.75 -10.32
C TYR A 80 9.69 6.24 -11.05
N LYS A 81 9.60 6.42 -12.38
CA LYS A 81 10.73 6.82 -13.22
C LYS A 81 11.38 8.12 -12.75
N ASP A 82 10.67 8.98 -12.02
CA ASP A 82 11.17 10.26 -11.51
C ASP A 82 11.87 10.11 -10.14
N PHE A 83 11.91 8.92 -9.55
CA PHE A 83 12.57 8.65 -8.28
C PHE A 83 14.03 8.21 -8.49
N HIS A 84 14.85 8.49 -7.49
CA HIS A 84 16.23 8.05 -7.43
C HIS A 84 16.33 6.82 -6.53
N GLU A 85 16.79 5.69 -7.07
CA GLU A 85 17.14 4.51 -6.27
C GLU A 85 18.42 4.80 -5.47
N ASN A 86 18.26 5.33 -4.26
CA ASN A 86 19.33 5.56 -3.27
C ASN A 86 18.96 4.94 -1.91
N ASP A 87 19.73 5.24 -0.87
CA ASP A 87 19.49 4.74 0.48
C ASP A 87 18.14 5.14 1.08
N ASN A 88 17.48 6.17 0.54
CA ASN A 88 16.15 6.63 0.95
C ASN A 88 15.01 5.92 0.21
N MET A 89 15.30 5.14 -0.83
CA MET A 89 14.28 4.41 -1.58
C MET A 89 13.63 3.32 -0.74
N ARG A 90 12.32 3.30 -0.68
CA ARG A 90 11.51 2.28 0.00
C ARG A 90 10.40 1.85 -0.95
N ILE A 91 10.27 0.56 -1.19
CA ILE A 91 9.19 -0.01 -1.98
C ILE A 91 8.52 -1.08 -1.12
N TRP A 92 7.20 -1.06 -1.09
CA TRP A 92 6.35 -2.03 -0.44
C TRP A 92 5.37 -2.56 -1.47
N ILE A 93 5.11 -3.86 -1.44
CA ILE A 93 4.07 -4.51 -2.24
C ILE A 93 3.07 -5.17 -1.29
N GLY A 94 1.79 -5.10 -1.62
CA GLY A 94 0.69 -5.58 -0.80
C GLY A 94 -0.19 -6.55 -1.55
N ALA A 95 -0.57 -7.63 -0.87
CA ALA A 95 -1.52 -8.63 -1.36
C ALA A 95 -2.70 -8.72 -0.39
N PHE A 96 -3.89 -9.02 -0.90
CA PHE A 96 -4.98 -9.45 -0.02
C PHE A 96 -4.60 -10.78 0.65
N GLY A 97 -4.91 -10.92 1.94
CA GLY A 97 -4.70 -12.16 2.69
C GLY A 97 -5.65 -13.29 2.28
N ASN A 98 -6.69 -12.98 1.50
CA ASN A 98 -7.59 -13.95 0.89
C ASN A 98 -7.73 -13.67 -0.61
N VAL A 99 -7.47 -14.69 -1.43
CA VAL A 99 -7.50 -14.61 -2.90
C VAL A 99 -8.89 -14.24 -3.42
N SER A 100 -9.97 -14.63 -2.73
CA SER A 100 -11.34 -14.28 -3.15
C SER A 100 -11.60 -12.77 -3.14
N ASP A 101 -10.77 -12.00 -2.42
CA ASP A 101 -10.92 -10.56 -2.31
C ASP A 101 -10.25 -9.80 -3.47
N GLN A 102 -9.47 -10.46 -4.34
CA GLN A 102 -8.70 -9.84 -5.44
C GLN A 102 -9.51 -9.44 -6.68
N ASN A 103 -10.81 -9.17 -6.53
CA ASN A 103 -11.60 -8.63 -7.63
C ASN A 103 -11.37 -7.11 -7.79
N GLU A 104 -11.63 -6.58 -8.98
CA GLU A 104 -11.35 -5.17 -9.30
C GLU A 104 -12.07 -4.19 -8.38
N GLU A 105 -13.34 -4.45 -8.02
CA GLU A 105 -14.13 -3.58 -7.14
C GLU A 105 -13.45 -3.43 -5.78
N ASN A 106 -13.03 -4.54 -5.17
CA ASN A 106 -12.34 -4.53 -3.89
C ASN A 106 -10.97 -3.84 -3.94
N ILE A 107 -10.21 -4.04 -5.02
CA ILE A 107 -8.91 -3.38 -5.22
C ILE A 107 -9.10 -1.86 -5.30
N GLU A 108 -10.09 -1.39 -6.07
CA GLU A 108 -10.40 0.04 -6.21
C GLU A 108 -10.95 0.66 -4.92
N ASP A 109 -11.83 -0.06 -4.22
CA ASP A 109 -12.36 0.34 -2.92
C ASP A 109 -11.23 0.54 -1.91
N ALA A 110 -10.31 -0.43 -1.82
CA ALA A 110 -9.15 -0.36 -0.93
C ALA A 110 -8.23 0.81 -1.29
N GLU A 111 -7.89 0.98 -2.57
CA GLU A 111 -7.08 2.11 -3.03
C GLU A 111 -7.73 3.47 -2.71
N THR A 112 -9.03 3.58 -2.94
CA THR A 112 -9.81 4.79 -2.63
C THR A 112 -9.74 5.08 -1.14
N LEU A 113 -9.83 4.05 -0.28
CA LEU A 113 -9.70 4.22 1.16
C LEU A 113 -8.30 4.70 1.56
N PHE A 114 -7.23 4.10 1.03
CA PHE A 114 -5.85 4.55 1.29
C PHE A 114 -5.62 6.00 0.85
N ILE A 115 -6.04 6.35 -0.38
CA ILE A 115 -5.85 7.71 -0.91
C ILE A 115 -6.72 8.71 -0.17
N SER A 116 -7.95 8.37 0.20
CA SER A 116 -8.81 9.28 0.97
C SER A 116 -8.24 9.56 2.37
N THR A 117 -7.61 8.56 3.00
CA THR A 117 -7.03 8.67 4.34
C THR A 117 -5.67 9.39 4.32
N TYR A 118 -4.80 9.06 3.36
CA TYR A 118 -3.39 9.49 3.39
C TYR A 118 -3.00 10.47 2.28
N GLY A 119 -3.86 10.68 1.27
CA GLY A 119 -3.61 11.48 0.07
C GLY A 119 -3.11 12.89 0.34
N ASN A 120 -3.72 13.57 1.30
CA ASN A 120 -3.44 14.99 1.57
C ASN A 120 -2.16 15.23 2.39
N ASN A 121 -1.70 14.22 3.14
CA ASN A 121 -0.66 14.42 4.17
C ASN A 121 0.61 13.62 3.89
N TYR A 122 0.51 12.47 3.24
CA TYR A 122 1.63 11.54 3.08
C TYR A 122 1.91 11.18 1.61
N LEU A 123 0.86 10.97 0.80
CA LEU A 123 0.99 10.51 -0.58
C LEU A 123 1.14 11.66 -1.59
N THR A 124 2.34 12.24 -1.62
CA THR A 124 2.64 13.47 -2.37
C THR A 124 2.46 13.35 -3.88
N GLU A 125 2.51 12.15 -4.45
CA GLU A 125 2.46 11.95 -5.91
C GLU A 125 1.09 11.45 -6.41
N ASN A 126 0.09 11.37 -5.52
CA ASN A 126 -1.27 10.92 -5.85
C ASN A 126 -2.23 12.06 -6.23
N GLU A 127 -1.72 13.27 -6.52
CA GLU A 127 -2.48 14.53 -6.69
C GLU A 127 -3.64 14.49 -7.70
N LYS A 128 -3.54 13.66 -8.74
CA LYS A 128 -4.53 13.59 -9.83
C LYS A 128 -5.71 12.64 -9.55
N LYS A 129 -5.69 11.91 -8.44
CA LYS A 129 -6.72 10.93 -8.14
C LYS A 129 -7.99 11.63 -7.65
N VAL A 130 -9.08 11.54 -8.43
CA VAL A 130 -10.40 11.99 -7.99
C VAL A 130 -10.86 11.09 -6.85
N LYS A 131 -11.36 11.68 -5.76
CA LYS A 131 -11.93 10.93 -4.63
C LYS A 131 -13.17 10.17 -5.13
N ALA A 132 -13.01 8.87 -5.39
CA ALA A 132 -14.13 7.98 -5.64
C ALA A 132 -14.93 7.78 -4.34
N ASN A 133 -16.22 7.46 -4.47
CA ASN A 133 -17.10 7.26 -3.32
C ASN A 133 -17.24 5.76 -3.03
N ILE A 134 -16.77 5.33 -1.86
CA ILE A 134 -16.90 3.95 -1.39
C ILE A 134 -18.34 3.72 -0.91
N GLN A 135 -19.06 2.83 -1.59
CA GLN A 135 -20.50 2.60 -1.38
C GLN A 135 -20.81 1.67 -0.20
N LYS A 136 -19.83 0.89 0.25
CA LYS A 136 -19.98 -0.14 1.28
C LYS A 136 -19.12 0.21 2.50
N SER A 137 -19.52 -0.24 3.68
CA SER A 137 -18.66 -0.11 4.87
C SER A 137 -17.54 -1.14 4.80
N ILE A 138 -16.29 -0.68 4.94
CA ILE A 138 -15.07 -1.47 4.73
C ILE A 138 -14.16 -1.38 5.96
N CYS A 139 -13.61 -2.51 6.37
CA CYS A 139 -12.51 -2.61 7.30
C CYS A 139 -11.28 -3.22 6.60
N ILE A 140 -10.13 -2.57 6.69
CA ILE A 140 -8.84 -3.12 6.23
C ILE A 140 -7.93 -3.29 7.42
N ILE A 141 -7.39 -4.49 7.58
CA ILE A 141 -6.35 -4.83 8.54
C ILE A 141 -5.02 -4.95 7.78
N ASN A 142 -4.09 -4.03 8.03
CA ASN A 142 -2.75 -4.04 7.44
C ASN A 142 -1.79 -4.86 8.31
N LEU A 143 -1.17 -5.87 7.71
CA LEU A 143 -0.11 -6.67 8.29
C LEU A 143 1.19 -6.40 7.53
N PHE A 144 2.30 -6.24 8.24
CA PHE A 144 3.59 -5.88 7.64
C PHE A 144 4.62 -6.97 7.87
N TYR A 145 5.31 -7.37 6.81
CA TYR A 145 6.31 -8.41 6.77
C TYR A 145 7.62 -7.89 6.18
N LYS A 146 8.72 -8.46 6.66
CA LYS A 146 10.05 -8.29 6.07
C LYS A 146 10.09 -9.05 4.74
N THR A 147 11.11 -8.77 3.94
CA THR A 147 11.39 -9.53 2.70
C THR A 147 11.80 -10.98 2.93
N THR A 148 11.89 -11.41 4.20
CA THR A 148 12.16 -12.78 4.64
C THR A 148 10.89 -13.48 5.13
N GLU A 149 9.71 -12.94 4.82
CA GLU A 149 8.38 -13.41 5.25
C GLU A 149 8.14 -13.39 6.77
N GLU A 150 9.08 -12.85 7.56
CA GLU A 150 8.88 -12.65 8.99
C GLU A 150 8.04 -11.41 9.27
N PRO A 151 7.09 -11.44 10.22
CA PRO A 151 6.33 -10.27 10.58
C PRO A 151 7.21 -9.17 11.20
N TRP A 152 6.91 -7.92 10.87
CA TRP A 152 7.46 -6.77 11.58
C TRP A 152 6.81 -6.64 12.96
N LEU A 153 7.59 -6.83 14.02
CA LEU A 153 7.12 -6.58 15.41
C LEU A 153 6.83 -5.10 15.68
N ARG A 154 7.54 -4.22 14.96
CA ARG A 154 7.33 -2.77 14.95
C ARG A 154 7.50 -2.29 13.53
N LYS A 155 6.56 -1.47 13.04
CA LYS A 155 6.65 -0.90 11.69
C LYS A 155 7.91 -0.05 11.54
N PRO A 156 8.65 -0.19 10.44
CA PRO A 156 9.75 0.72 10.15
C PRO A 156 9.23 2.14 9.90
N ALA A 157 10.10 3.13 10.10
CA ALA A 157 9.71 4.54 10.10
C ALA A 157 9.06 5.01 8.79
N ASP A 158 9.42 4.40 7.66
CA ASP A 158 8.90 4.78 6.33
C ASP A 158 7.44 4.38 6.08
N ILE A 159 6.88 3.47 6.89
CA ILE A 159 5.49 2.99 6.74
C ILE A 159 4.65 3.21 8.01
N VAL A 160 5.21 3.85 9.04
CA VAL A 160 4.53 4.06 10.33
C VAL A 160 3.26 4.92 10.23
N PHE A 161 3.16 5.74 9.18
CA PHE A 161 2.00 6.57 8.90
C PHE A 161 0.78 5.75 8.45
N MET A 162 1.00 4.56 7.89
CA MET A 162 -0.07 3.67 7.46
C MET A 162 -0.56 2.92 8.69
N ASP A 163 -1.83 3.06 9.04
CA ASP A 163 -2.44 2.49 10.23
C ASP A 163 -2.69 0.99 10.05
N ASP A 164 -2.69 0.28 11.17
CA ASP A 164 -2.89 -1.17 11.14
C ASP A 164 -4.36 -1.51 10.86
N VAL A 165 -5.29 -0.63 11.20
CA VAL A 165 -6.71 -0.78 10.90
C VAL A 165 -7.27 0.50 10.30
N LEU A 166 -7.89 0.36 9.13
CA LEU A 166 -8.66 1.40 8.46
C LEU A 166 -10.13 1.02 8.45
N ILE A 167 -11.00 1.93 8.88
CA ILE A 167 -12.45 1.73 8.85
C ILE A 167 -13.10 2.88 8.09
N HIS A 168 -13.90 2.52 7.09
CA HIS A 168 -14.81 3.42 6.40
C HIS A 168 -16.25 3.00 6.68
N GLU A 169 -17.03 3.91 7.25
CA GLU A 169 -18.45 3.72 7.52
C GLU A 169 -19.28 4.57 6.56
N THR A 170 -20.32 3.97 5.98
CA THR A 170 -21.25 4.63 5.05
C THR A 170 -22.47 5.27 5.72
N GLU A 171 -22.60 5.16 7.05
CA GLU A 171 -23.75 5.66 7.80
C GLU A 171 -23.78 7.20 7.83
N TYR A 172 -24.78 7.79 7.18
CA TYR A 172 -24.90 9.24 6.96
C TYR A 172 -25.14 10.07 8.23
N LYS A 173 -25.65 9.48 9.32
CA LYS A 173 -26.05 10.21 10.52
C LYS A 173 -24.89 10.49 11.48
N ILE A 174 -23.82 9.69 11.45
CA ILE A 174 -22.65 9.86 12.30
C ILE A 174 -21.42 9.35 11.54
N LYS A 175 -20.81 10.17 10.67
CA LYS A 175 -19.55 9.80 10.01
C LYS A 175 -18.43 9.76 11.06
N ARG A 176 -18.09 8.58 11.58
CA ARG A 176 -16.90 8.37 12.41
C ARG A 176 -15.87 7.60 11.60
N THR A 177 -14.88 8.29 11.05
CA THR A 177 -13.69 7.60 10.57
C THR A 177 -12.87 7.22 11.79
N LEU A 178 -12.84 5.93 12.13
CA LEU A 178 -12.00 5.38 13.18
C LEU A 178 -10.70 4.87 12.56
N VAL A 179 -9.60 5.40 13.06
CA VAL A 179 -8.24 4.98 12.71
C VAL A 179 -7.61 4.47 14.00
N ALA A 180 -7.14 3.22 14.01
CA ALA A 180 -6.58 2.59 15.19
C ALA A 180 -5.21 1.95 14.90
N LYS A 181 -4.29 2.08 15.86
CA LYS A 181 -3.01 1.36 15.87
C LYS A 181 -3.17 0.09 16.69
N LEU A 182 -2.86 -1.07 16.11
CA LEU A 182 -2.91 -2.34 16.82
C LEU A 182 -1.75 -2.38 17.83
N LYS A 183 -2.07 -2.73 19.09
CA LYS A 183 -1.05 -3.13 20.06
C LYS A 183 -0.76 -4.62 19.85
N SER A 184 0.50 -4.98 19.60
CA SER A 184 0.89 -6.39 19.55
C SER A 184 0.58 -7.05 20.90
N ILE A 185 -0.30 -8.04 20.92
CA ILE A 185 -0.46 -8.93 22.07
C ILE A 185 0.61 -10.00 21.91
N LYS A 186 1.65 -9.96 22.76
CA LYS A 186 2.58 -11.09 22.88
C LYS A 186 1.90 -12.16 23.72
N TRP A 187 1.73 -13.35 23.16
CA TRP A 187 1.37 -14.55 23.91
C TRP A 187 2.63 -15.20 24.47
#